data_AF-A0A6U3DI14-F1
#
_entry.id   AF-A0A6U3DI14-F1
#
_cell.length_a   1.000
_cell.length_b   1.000
_cell.length_c   1.000
_cell.angle_alpha   90.00
_cell.angle_beta   90.00
_cell.angle_gamma   90.00
#
_symmetry.space_group_name_H-M   'P 1'
#
loop_
_entity.id
_entity.type
_entity.pdbx_description
1 polymer ?
#
loop_
_entity_poly.entity_id
_entity_poly.type
_entity_poly.pdbx_seq_one_letter_code
_entity_poly.pdbx_strand_id
1 'polypeptide(L)'
;EIYAQSKTSPTPTTSSTSDNILVDDDLDGIGALFADDSTETSSTAAAPLQDQMTPLDPSQWAYDSGKVIEQGAVILGGVEQDFGFGLRQQYFHKTAILVVEHQESTFTKAIILNRPTDIMLEDDINPGTKWKVWFGGDVQGLDSVAPSIICLHSLKEKRVVEASVPVMKDIQWTSFDSAKKLVKAGVAKTTDFWVFAGYAGWAAGQLMGELERKSWYMVASDSKTLLKELARLGQGSDPRDAGLETWDLLMNMIGRGETAKKNKGNFDDLMLKEWALKNLLSIEKNTFDGMSATDVDTSTGGQPKSNPIDRLLQRVKKAEEIGEGSLVRASSADRSPFLLDNQEFHKSVVLIILEDETVSVGVILNRPVTKAMGLQISEKETGKSRSLEIPLRYGGPYSVKGSEPLLWLHCNSKLRSASIGSAFGNNKNGIWKCTADDMMEAVSKGFAVPEDFMVVSGVSIWTKGEGGTARGIQGEVASGRFEVIPSSKTESVWTALKKQEKLTVDNLDQTLEAGAEGWGIGTHESTKNGKEKEDFPPISGLGEGFDEEDDSLVFKSDTKVSHLSDDALKSWVATFLLGDPSLGL
;
A
#
# COMPACT_ATOMS: atom_id res chain seq x y z
N GLU A 1 76.04 -3.26 -13.11
CA GLU A 1 75.30 -2.01 -13.42
C GLU A 1 73.91 -2.41 -13.93
N ILE A 2 72.79 -2.06 -13.29
CA ILE A 2 72.15 -0.73 -13.09
C ILE A 2 71.33 -0.29 -14.32
N TYR A 3 70.13 0.24 -14.05
CA TYR A 3 68.92 0.52 -14.88
C TYR A 3 67.90 -0.64 -14.84
N ALA A 4 66.64 -0.47 -14.41
CA ALA A 4 65.91 0.68 -13.83
C ALA A 4 64.78 0.13 -12.88
N GLN A 5 63.85 0.84 -12.23
CA GLN A 5 63.37 2.23 -12.27
C GLN A 5 63.06 2.76 -10.83
N SER A 6 62.56 4.00 -10.70
CA SER A 6 61.94 4.57 -9.48
C SER A 6 60.41 4.54 -9.59
N LYS A 7 59.67 3.91 -8.66
CA LYS A 7 59.26 4.44 -7.33
C LYS A 7 58.54 5.81 -7.37
N THR A 8 57.23 5.77 -7.13
CA THR A 8 56.57 6.47 -6.01
C THR A 8 55.48 5.55 -5.41
N SER A 9 55.27 5.62 -4.10
CA SER A 9 54.33 4.76 -3.35
C SER A 9 53.21 5.59 -2.74
N PRO A 10 52.01 5.01 -2.52
CA PRO A 10 50.85 5.72 -1.95
C PRO A 10 50.74 5.58 -0.42
N THR A 11 49.99 6.49 0.20
CA THR A 11 49.49 6.43 1.59
C THR A 11 48.39 7.49 1.78
N PRO A 12 47.45 7.36 2.74
CA PRO A 12 46.79 6.13 3.21
C PRO A 12 45.25 6.24 3.20
N THR A 13 44.60 5.10 3.46
CA THR A 13 43.16 4.93 3.70
C THR A 13 42.68 5.56 5.02
N THR A 14 41.48 6.15 5.00
CA THR A 14 40.57 6.20 6.16
C THR A 14 39.15 5.94 5.68
N SER A 15 38.58 4.79 6.06
CA SER A 15 37.18 4.41 5.78
C SER A 15 36.35 4.57 7.05
N SER A 16 35.51 5.61 7.10
CA SER A 16 34.44 5.71 8.10
C SER A 16 33.20 4.97 7.60
N THR A 17 32.76 3.97 8.35
CA THR A 17 31.47 3.31 8.16
C THR A 17 30.34 4.33 8.24
N SER A 18 29.50 4.38 7.22
CA SER A 18 28.21 5.07 7.23
C SER A 18 27.10 4.01 7.30
N ASP A 19 26.18 4.17 8.25
CA ASP A 19 25.05 3.26 8.42
C ASP A 19 24.16 3.25 7.18
N ASN A 20 23.89 2.07 6.63
CA ASN A 20 22.93 1.91 5.55
C ASN A 20 21.51 2.02 6.13
N ILE A 21 20.87 3.15 5.85
CA ILE A 21 19.41 3.28 5.95
C ILE A 21 18.79 2.29 4.96
N LEU A 22 17.81 1.52 5.42
CA LEU A 22 17.04 0.61 4.57
C LEU A 22 16.31 1.44 3.49
N VAL A 23 16.61 1.15 2.23
CA VAL A 23 15.87 1.62 1.07
C VAL A 23 14.97 0.46 0.63
N ASP A 24 13.72 0.73 0.29
CA ASP A 24 12.72 -0.28 -0.07
C ASP A 24 13.03 -0.94 -1.43
N ASP A 25 13.83 -2.02 -1.41
CA ASP A 25 14.09 -2.90 -2.56
C ASP A 25 12.97 -3.97 -2.73
N ASP A 26 11.72 -3.55 -2.94
CA ASP A 26 10.54 -4.45 -3.11
C ASP A 26 9.90 -4.35 -4.51
N LEU A 27 10.74 -4.46 -5.55
CA LEU A 27 10.34 -4.62 -6.95
C LEU A 27 10.93 -5.88 -7.64
N ASP A 28 12.12 -6.33 -7.23
CA ASP A 28 12.82 -7.44 -7.91
C ASP A 28 12.26 -8.84 -7.57
N GLY A 29 11.55 -9.00 -6.46
CA GLY A 29 11.10 -10.31 -5.96
C GLY A 29 9.97 -10.97 -6.76
N ILE A 30 8.87 -10.23 -6.99
CA ILE A 30 7.63 -10.79 -7.57
C ILE A 30 7.82 -11.09 -9.07
N GLY A 31 8.44 -10.17 -9.81
CA GLY A 31 8.70 -10.36 -11.24
C GLY A 31 9.65 -11.51 -11.54
N ALA A 32 10.71 -11.69 -10.74
CA ALA A 32 11.69 -12.76 -10.93
C ALA A 32 11.14 -14.17 -10.66
N LEU A 33 10.09 -14.31 -9.86
CA LEU A 33 9.43 -15.60 -9.59
C LEU A 33 8.59 -16.12 -10.76
N PHE A 34 8.04 -15.22 -11.59
CA PHE A 34 7.04 -15.56 -12.61
C PHE A 34 7.32 -14.99 -14.01
N ALA A 35 8.47 -14.35 -14.27
CA ALA A 35 8.90 -14.03 -15.62
C ALA A 35 8.90 -15.28 -16.52
N ASP A 36 8.33 -15.19 -17.72
CA ASP A 36 8.60 -16.12 -18.82
C ASP A 36 9.55 -15.43 -19.80
N ASP A 37 10.56 -16.17 -20.24
CA ASP A 37 11.67 -15.67 -21.05
C ASP A 37 11.29 -15.58 -22.54
N SER A 38 10.22 -14.83 -22.85
CA SER A 38 9.76 -14.61 -24.23
C SER A 38 8.76 -13.45 -24.42
N THR A 39 9.25 -12.24 -24.69
CA THR A 39 8.61 -11.29 -25.62
C THR A 39 9.64 -10.32 -26.21
N GLU A 40 10.26 -10.70 -27.34
CA GLU A 40 10.83 -9.72 -28.27
C GLU A 40 9.74 -9.19 -29.22
N THR A 41 10.02 -8.03 -29.82
CA THR A 41 9.21 -7.29 -30.81
C THR A 41 7.99 -6.55 -30.21
N SER A 42 7.64 -5.34 -30.67
CA SER A 42 7.93 -4.73 -31.98
C SER A 42 8.23 -3.22 -31.92
N SER A 43 9.08 -2.75 -32.82
CA SER A 43 9.34 -1.32 -33.02
C SER A 43 8.30 -0.71 -33.97
N THR A 44 7.59 0.32 -33.50
CA THR A 44 6.75 1.18 -34.35
C THR A 44 7.43 2.54 -34.55
N ALA A 45 7.34 3.06 -35.77
CA ALA A 45 8.17 4.17 -36.23
C ALA A 45 7.78 5.51 -35.59
N ALA A 46 8.79 6.30 -35.22
CA ALA A 46 8.59 7.65 -34.69
C ALA A 46 7.95 8.59 -35.74
N ALA A 47 6.82 9.20 -35.37
CA ALA A 47 6.31 10.39 -36.04
C ALA A 47 7.04 11.64 -35.50
N PRO A 48 7.28 12.68 -36.31
CA PRO A 48 8.04 13.84 -35.90
C PRO A 48 7.29 14.68 -34.86
N LEU A 49 7.98 15.04 -33.78
CA LEU A 49 7.51 16.02 -32.79
C LEU A 49 7.37 17.40 -33.45
N GLN A 50 6.22 18.04 -33.23
CA GLN A 50 5.98 19.43 -33.60
C GLN A 50 5.28 20.15 -32.44
N ASP A 51 5.72 21.37 -32.13
CA ASP A 51 5.40 22.11 -30.90
C ASP A 51 3.91 22.10 -30.53
N GLN A 52 3.60 21.63 -29.33
CA GLN A 52 2.30 21.81 -28.68
C GLN A 52 2.41 22.74 -27.47
N MET A 53 2.83 23.98 -27.69
CA MET A 53 2.43 25.07 -26.78
C MET A 53 0.95 25.36 -27.02
N THR A 54 0.14 25.26 -25.97
CA THR A 54 -1.27 25.69 -26.02
C THR A 54 -1.34 27.19 -26.35
N PRO A 55 -2.20 27.64 -27.27
CA PRO A 55 -2.37 29.07 -27.53
C PRO A 55 -2.81 29.80 -26.27
N LEU A 56 -2.07 30.86 -25.91
CA LEU A 56 -2.32 31.65 -24.70
C LEU A 56 -3.69 32.35 -24.76
N ASP A 57 -4.65 31.90 -23.95
CA ASP A 57 -5.82 32.71 -23.62
C ASP A 57 -5.43 33.76 -22.57
N PRO A 58 -5.67 35.08 -22.79
CA PRO A 58 -5.35 36.13 -21.82
C PRO A 58 -6.06 36.00 -20.46
N SER A 59 -7.03 35.09 -20.31
CA SER A 59 -7.70 34.75 -19.05
C SER A 59 -7.10 33.53 -18.32
N GLN A 60 -6.10 32.85 -18.89
CA GLN A 60 -5.39 31.75 -18.23
C GLN A 60 -4.23 32.27 -17.37
N TRP A 61 -4.15 31.79 -16.11
CA TRP A 61 -3.10 32.15 -15.14
C TRP A 61 -2.18 30.99 -14.75
N ALA A 62 -2.28 29.86 -15.46
CA ALA A 62 -1.34 28.76 -15.42
C ALA A 62 -1.26 28.08 -16.81
N TYR A 63 -0.14 27.43 -17.12
CA TYR A 63 0.07 26.71 -18.38
C TYR A 63 0.97 25.48 -18.21
N ASP A 64 0.85 24.53 -19.13
CA ASP A 64 1.72 23.35 -19.22
C ASP A 64 3.13 23.80 -19.64
N SER A 65 4.13 23.65 -18.75
CA SER A 65 5.53 24.05 -19.03
C SER A 65 6.34 22.95 -19.72
N GLY A 66 5.70 21.87 -20.14
CA GLY A 66 6.32 20.73 -20.80
C GLY A 66 7.28 19.98 -19.88
N LYS A 67 8.57 19.97 -20.25
CA LYS A 67 9.64 19.26 -19.53
C LYS A 67 10.57 20.19 -18.72
N VAL A 68 10.30 21.49 -18.65
CA VAL A 68 11.15 22.42 -17.91
C VAL A 68 10.85 22.29 -16.41
N ILE A 69 11.83 21.80 -15.66
CA ILE A 69 11.80 21.74 -14.20
C ILE A 69 12.54 22.98 -13.67
N GLU A 70 11.83 23.82 -12.93
CA GLU A 70 12.42 25.01 -12.30
C GLU A 70 11.88 25.21 -10.88
N GLN A 71 12.62 25.97 -10.07
CA GLN A 71 12.17 26.36 -8.74
C GLN A 71 10.91 27.24 -8.86
N GLY A 72 9.87 26.93 -8.08
CA GLY A 72 8.57 27.58 -8.17
C GLY A 72 7.61 26.99 -9.19
N ALA A 73 8.04 26.02 -10.00
CA ALA A 73 7.12 25.23 -10.82
C ALA A 73 6.24 24.33 -9.94
N VAL A 74 5.05 24.03 -10.45
CA VAL A 74 4.09 23.12 -9.83
C VAL A 74 4.08 21.80 -10.59
N ILE A 75 4.03 20.69 -9.86
CA ILE A 75 3.92 19.33 -10.40
C ILE A 75 2.54 18.80 -10.02
N LEU A 76 1.78 18.31 -10.99
CA LEU A 76 0.48 17.67 -10.75
C LEU A 76 0.60 16.15 -10.91
N GLY A 77 0.00 15.38 -10.00
CA GLY A 77 -0.10 13.93 -10.10
C GLY A 77 -0.73 13.48 -11.42
N GLY A 78 -0.08 12.57 -12.14
CA GLY A 78 -0.59 11.94 -13.34
C GLY A 78 -1.71 10.95 -13.05
N VAL A 79 -2.61 10.75 -14.02
CA VAL A 79 -3.74 9.80 -13.93
C VAL A 79 -3.84 8.91 -15.19
N GLU A 80 -2.78 8.88 -16.00
CA GLU A 80 -2.68 8.15 -17.28
C GLU A 80 -1.59 7.07 -17.24
N GLN A 81 -1.16 6.62 -16.06
CA GLN A 81 -0.07 5.65 -15.88
C GLN A 81 -0.61 4.24 -15.60
N ASP A 82 0.02 3.22 -16.19
CA ASP A 82 -0.47 1.84 -16.17
C ASP A 82 -0.62 1.23 -14.76
N PHE A 83 0.19 1.69 -13.79
CA PHE A 83 0.25 1.14 -12.43
C PHE A 83 -0.45 1.98 -11.36
N GLY A 84 -1.12 3.08 -11.74
CA GLY A 84 -1.89 3.95 -10.84
C GLY A 84 -1.11 4.50 -9.63
N PHE A 85 -1.83 5.07 -8.67
CA PHE A 85 -1.34 5.33 -7.30
C PHE A 85 -2.28 4.70 -6.24
N GLY A 86 -3.41 4.11 -6.64
CA GLY A 86 -4.41 3.51 -5.73
C GLY A 86 -3.85 2.37 -4.87
N LEU A 87 -2.96 1.53 -5.40
CA LEU A 87 -2.38 0.40 -4.65
C LEU A 87 -1.13 0.74 -3.83
N ARG A 88 -0.35 1.75 -4.25
CA ARG A 88 0.92 2.14 -3.60
C ARG A 88 1.11 3.65 -3.74
N GLN A 89 1.64 4.28 -2.69
CA GLN A 89 1.92 5.73 -2.65
C GLN A 89 0.68 6.59 -2.94
N GLN A 90 -0.47 6.21 -2.36
CA GLN A 90 -1.77 6.87 -2.57
C GLN A 90 -1.70 8.39 -2.38
N TYR A 91 -0.83 8.87 -1.48
CA TYR A 91 -0.58 10.29 -1.23
C TYR A 91 -0.10 11.09 -2.44
N PHE A 92 0.45 10.47 -3.48
CA PHE A 92 0.81 11.13 -4.74
C PHE A 92 -0.34 11.21 -5.76
N HIS A 93 -1.40 10.41 -5.62
CA HIS A 93 -2.58 10.48 -6.49
C HIS A 93 -3.19 11.88 -6.51
N LYS A 94 -3.34 12.51 -7.68
CA LYS A 94 -3.86 13.89 -7.80
C LYS A 94 -3.27 14.88 -6.79
N THR A 95 -1.96 14.78 -6.57
CA THR A 95 -1.21 15.73 -5.75
C THR A 95 -0.92 17.02 -6.51
N ALA A 96 -0.81 18.14 -5.80
CA ALA A 96 -0.30 19.40 -6.33
C ALA A 96 0.95 19.76 -5.53
N ILE A 97 2.12 19.68 -6.16
CA ILE A 97 3.43 19.79 -5.52
C ILE A 97 4.13 21.07 -5.96
N LEU A 98 4.74 21.82 -5.05
CA LEU A 98 5.56 22.99 -5.36
C LEU A 98 7.05 22.66 -5.26
N VAL A 99 7.80 22.86 -6.35
CA VAL A 99 9.26 22.73 -6.34
C VAL A 99 9.88 23.87 -5.54
N VAL A 100 10.42 23.57 -4.36
CA VAL A 100 11.02 24.57 -3.45
C VAL A 100 12.52 24.71 -3.66
N GLU A 101 13.17 23.69 -4.23
CA GLU A 101 14.58 23.70 -4.63
C GLU A 101 14.78 22.74 -5.81
N HIS A 102 15.50 23.16 -6.84
CA HIS A 102 15.87 22.29 -7.96
C HIS A 102 17.34 22.51 -8.33
N GLN A 103 18.10 21.42 -8.37
CA GLN A 103 19.47 21.38 -8.85
C GLN A 103 19.58 20.20 -9.83
N GLU A 104 19.64 20.49 -11.14
CA GLU A 104 19.58 19.51 -12.24
C GLU A 104 20.53 18.31 -12.05
N SER A 105 21.76 18.57 -11.57
CA SER A 105 22.83 17.58 -11.42
C SER A 105 22.82 16.81 -10.10
N THR A 106 21.94 17.13 -9.15
CA THR A 106 21.95 16.54 -7.80
C THR A 106 20.57 16.09 -7.33
N PHE A 107 19.64 17.03 -7.12
CA PHE A 107 18.41 16.77 -6.39
C PHE A 107 17.30 17.78 -6.70
N THR A 108 16.06 17.31 -6.68
CA THR A 108 14.85 18.16 -6.68
C THR A 108 14.09 17.96 -5.38
N LYS A 109 13.87 19.06 -4.63
CA LYS A 109 13.07 19.07 -3.40
C LYS A 109 11.77 19.83 -3.65
N ALA A 110 10.65 19.21 -3.33
CA ALA A 110 9.33 19.80 -3.48
C ALA A 110 8.43 19.48 -2.29
N ILE A 111 7.33 20.21 -2.13
CA ILE A 111 6.33 19.96 -1.07
C ILE A 111 4.93 19.84 -1.64
N ILE A 112 4.17 18.88 -1.13
CA ILE A 112 2.76 18.69 -1.46
C ILE A 112 1.94 19.83 -0.82
N LEU A 113 1.17 20.54 -1.65
CA LEU A 113 0.34 21.68 -1.24
C LEU A 113 -1.08 21.27 -0.85
N ASN A 114 -1.65 20.22 -1.44
CA ASN A 114 -3.07 19.87 -1.29
C ASN A 114 -3.33 18.71 -0.31
N ARG A 115 -2.51 18.54 0.73
CA ARG A 115 -2.72 17.57 1.81
C ARG A 115 -2.73 18.24 3.20
N PRO A 116 -3.74 19.08 3.49
CA PRO A 116 -3.92 19.65 4.81
C PRO A 116 -4.22 18.55 5.84
N THR A 117 -3.71 18.68 7.06
CA THR A 117 -4.06 17.80 8.19
C THR A 117 -4.81 18.59 9.26
N ASP A 118 -5.39 17.91 10.25
CA ASP A 118 -5.86 18.53 11.50
C ASP A 118 -4.74 18.64 12.58
N ILE A 119 -3.55 18.10 12.31
CA ILE A 119 -2.46 17.93 13.27
C ILE A 119 -1.85 19.29 13.64
N MET A 120 -1.62 19.44 14.94
CA MET A 120 -1.08 20.65 15.56
C MET A 120 0.25 20.32 16.25
N LEU A 121 1.35 20.93 15.80
CA LEU A 121 2.63 20.84 16.50
C LEU A 121 2.75 21.94 17.57
N GLU A 122 3.31 21.58 18.71
CA GLU A 122 3.60 22.52 19.80
C GLU A 122 4.93 23.26 19.57
N ASP A 123 4.96 24.53 19.98
CA ASP A 123 6.13 25.40 19.85
C ASP A 123 6.99 25.36 21.13
N ASP A 124 8.20 24.83 21.00
CA ASP A 124 9.21 24.74 22.06
C ASP A 124 9.85 26.10 22.42
N ILE A 125 9.77 27.08 21.51
CA ILE A 125 10.35 28.43 21.65
C ILE A 125 9.30 29.41 22.21
N ASN A 126 8.01 29.20 21.93
CA ASN A 126 6.87 30.02 22.32
C ASN A 126 5.81 29.19 23.08
N PRO A 127 5.99 28.90 24.38
CA PRO A 127 5.15 27.98 25.14
C PRO A 127 3.64 28.25 25.01
N GLY A 128 2.88 27.18 24.76
CA GLY A 128 1.42 27.24 24.54
C GLY A 128 0.99 27.64 23.12
N THR A 129 1.93 27.97 22.24
CA THR A 129 1.66 28.22 20.82
C THR A 129 1.57 26.89 20.07
N LYS A 130 0.60 26.77 19.17
CA LYS A 130 0.42 25.60 18.29
C LYS A 130 0.37 26.02 16.83
N TRP A 131 0.88 25.14 15.97
CA TRP A 131 1.01 25.35 14.53
C TRP A 131 0.27 24.23 13.78
N LYS A 132 -0.67 24.59 12.89
CA LYS A 132 -1.33 23.62 12.00
C LYS A 132 -0.33 23.15 10.95
N VAL A 133 -0.13 21.85 10.83
CA VAL A 133 0.84 21.26 9.90
C VAL A 133 0.16 20.50 8.78
N TRP A 134 0.74 20.53 7.59
CA TRP A 134 0.25 19.88 6.39
C TRP A 134 1.26 18.79 5.98
N PHE A 135 0.78 17.74 5.31
CA PHE A 135 1.65 16.69 4.80
C PHE A 135 2.40 17.22 3.56
N GLY A 136 3.69 17.49 3.71
CA GLY A 136 4.56 18.01 2.66
C GLY A 136 5.19 16.91 1.80
N GLY A 137 5.25 15.68 2.30
CA GLY A 137 5.75 14.51 1.57
C GLY A 137 6.15 13.37 2.50
N ASP A 138 6.56 12.28 1.86
CA ASP A 138 7.03 11.03 2.45
C ASP A 138 8.43 11.15 3.05
N VAL A 139 9.36 11.81 2.37
CA VAL A 139 10.75 11.93 2.85
C VAL A 139 10.82 12.86 4.05
N GLN A 140 11.32 12.35 5.19
CA GLN A 140 11.38 13.05 6.48
C GLN A 140 10.01 13.62 6.91
N GLY A 141 8.93 12.86 6.65
CA GLY A 141 7.55 13.20 6.99
C GLY A 141 7.21 13.24 8.49
N LEU A 142 5.92 13.39 8.79
CA LEU A 142 5.38 13.56 10.16
C LEU A 142 5.80 12.47 11.16
N ASP A 143 5.96 11.23 10.69
CA ASP A 143 6.27 10.07 11.51
C ASP A 143 7.78 9.79 11.63
N SER A 144 8.62 10.70 11.09
CA SER A 144 10.07 10.64 11.22
C SER A 144 10.55 11.11 12.60
N VAL A 145 11.62 10.49 13.10
CA VAL A 145 12.34 10.95 14.32
C VAL A 145 12.89 12.37 14.17
N ALA A 146 13.20 12.80 12.94
CA ALA A 146 13.71 14.13 12.62
C ALA A 146 12.97 14.72 11.39
N PRO A 147 11.73 15.22 11.57
CA PRO A 147 10.92 15.68 10.46
C PRO A 147 11.48 16.95 9.81
N SER A 148 11.46 17.01 8.47
CA SER A 148 11.82 18.21 7.72
C SER A 148 10.62 19.16 7.71
N ILE A 149 10.70 20.30 8.40
CA ILE A 149 9.57 21.24 8.50
C ILE A 149 9.88 22.54 7.74
N ILE A 150 9.08 22.79 6.70
CA ILE A 150 9.17 23.93 5.78
C ILE A 150 7.98 24.87 6.04
N CYS A 151 8.25 26.16 6.27
CA CYS A 151 7.24 27.18 6.50
C CYS A 151 7.16 28.13 5.29
N LEU A 152 6.16 27.96 4.42
CA LEU A 152 5.87 28.91 3.34
C LEU A 152 5.22 30.19 3.88
N HIS A 153 5.54 31.34 3.30
CA HIS A 153 4.85 32.61 3.56
C HIS A 153 4.91 33.56 2.36
N SER A 154 4.12 34.64 2.42
CA SER A 154 4.16 35.78 1.49
C SER A 154 4.57 37.12 2.14
N LEU A 155 5.01 37.06 3.40
CA LEU A 155 5.49 38.22 4.16
C LEU A 155 6.65 38.94 3.44
N LYS A 156 6.56 40.28 3.41
CA LYS A 156 7.54 41.17 2.75
C LYS A 156 8.39 41.98 3.73
N GLU A 157 8.27 41.70 5.03
CA GLU A 157 9.04 42.43 6.04
C GLU A 157 10.52 42.02 5.96
N LYS A 158 11.41 43.01 6.03
CA LYS A 158 12.84 42.82 5.74
C LYS A 158 13.47 41.70 6.57
N ARG A 159 13.17 41.60 7.88
CA ARG A 159 13.75 40.56 8.75
C ARG A 159 13.28 39.16 8.40
N VAL A 160 12.05 39.03 7.90
CA VAL A 160 11.52 37.74 7.42
C VAL A 160 12.22 37.36 6.13
N VAL A 161 12.31 38.28 5.15
CA VAL A 161 12.98 38.04 3.86
C VAL A 161 14.47 37.68 4.04
N GLU A 162 15.18 38.33 4.98
CA GLU A 162 16.57 38.01 5.31
C GLU A 162 16.76 36.63 5.98
N ALA A 163 15.68 36.04 6.52
CA ALA A 163 15.68 34.72 7.15
C ALA A 163 15.07 33.62 6.25
N SER A 164 14.77 33.92 4.98
CA SER A 164 13.97 33.07 4.10
C SER A 164 14.62 32.88 2.71
N VAL A 165 14.29 31.77 2.07
CA VAL A 165 14.72 31.43 0.72
C VAL A 165 13.56 31.73 -0.25
N PRO A 166 13.76 32.51 -1.32
CA PRO A 166 12.72 32.75 -2.31
C PRO A 166 12.43 31.46 -3.09
N VAL A 167 11.15 31.17 -3.35
CA VAL A 167 10.70 30.07 -4.23
C VAL A 167 10.26 30.62 -5.57
N MET A 168 9.37 31.62 -5.52
CA MET A 168 8.87 32.33 -6.69
C MET A 168 8.45 33.75 -6.27
N LYS A 169 7.94 34.55 -7.21
CA LYS A 169 7.45 35.89 -6.90
C LYS A 169 6.42 35.88 -5.76
N ASP A 170 6.64 36.67 -4.71
CA ASP A 170 5.76 36.78 -3.54
C ASP A 170 5.57 35.49 -2.69
N ILE A 171 6.32 34.40 -2.95
CA ILE A 171 6.33 33.18 -2.12
C ILE A 171 7.77 32.82 -1.73
N GLN A 172 7.99 32.66 -0.43
CA GLN A 172 9.28 32.30 0.16
C GLN A 172 9.07 31.20 1.20
N TRP A 173 10.15 30.50 1.56
CA TRP A 173 10.13 29.50 2.62
C TRP A 173 11.21 29.78 3.66
N THR A 174 10.92 29.41 4.91
CA THR A 174 11.90 29.43 6.00
C THR A 174 11.79 28.15 6.84
N SER A 175 12.81 27.86 7.65
CA SER A 175 12.77 26.72 8.57
C SER A 175 11.81 27.00 9.73
N PHE A 176 11.23 25.95 10.31
CA PHE A 176 10.34 26.07 11.48
C PHE A 176 11.01 26.84 12.63
N ASP A 177 12.30 26.60 12.84
CA ASP A 177 13.11 27.29 13.83
C ASP A 177 13.20 28.81 13.62
N SER A 178 13.30 29.25 12.37
CA SER A 178 13.27 30.66 11.99
C SER A 178 11.87 31.24 12.12
N ALA A 179 10.81 30.53 11.69
CA ALA A 179 9.42 30.95 11.86
C ALA A 179 9.06 31.17 13.35
N LYS A 180 9.40 30.21 14.22
CA LYS A 180 9.24 30.32 15.69
C LYS A 180 9.96 31.55 16.26
N LYS A 181 11.18 31.86 15.80
CA LYS A 181 11.96 33.04 16.23
C LYS A 181 11.34 34.35 15.73
N LEU A 182 10.78 34.39 14.52
CA LEU A 182 10.08 35.55 13.97
C LEU A 182 8.77 35.83 14.70
N VAL A 183 8.01 34.78 15.06
CA VAL A 183 6.81 34.90 15.92
C VAL A 183 7.18 35.41 17.31
N LYS A 184 8.24 34.87 17.93
CA LYS A 184 8.76 35.34 19.24
C LYS A 184 9.15 36.81 19.23
N ALA A 185 9.67 37.30 18.11
CA ALA A 185 10.06 38.69 17.93
C ALA A 185 8.87 39.64 17.66
N GLY A 186 7.64 39.14 17.55
CA GLY A 186 6.45 39.93 17.18
C GLY A 186 6.46 40.43 15.72
N VAL A 187 7.34 39.86 14.89
CA VAL A 187 7.58 40.21 13.47
C VAL A 187 6.57 39.51 12.55
N ALA A 188 6.11 38.33 12.95
CA ALA A 188 5.11 37.53 12.24
C ALA A 188 4.14 36.86 13.24
N LYS A 189 3.05 36.30 12.74
CA LYS A 189 2.11 35.45 13.46
C LYS A 189 2.18 34.02 12.94
N THR A 190 1.73 33.05 13.73
CA THR A 190 1.61 31.65 13.28
C THR A 190 0.74 31.52 12.02
N THR A 191 -0.33 32.32 11.92
CA THR A 191 -1.26 32.38 10.78
C THR A 191 -0.66 32.95 9.50
N ASP A 192 0.54 33.53 9.55
CA ASP A 192 1.20 34.10 8.37
C ASP A 192 2.03 33.05 7.60
N PHE A 193 2.11 31.82 8.14
CA PHE A 193 2.86 30.70 7.56
C PHE A 193 1.95 29.49 7.29
N TRP A 194 2.23 28.79 6.19
CA TRP A 194 1.76 27.42 5.95
C TRP A 194 2.92 26.47 6.27
N VAL A 195 2.70 25.56 7.21
CA VAL A 195 3.73 24.66 7.74
C VAL A 195 3.58 23.27 7.14
N PHE A 196 4.61 22.77 6.48
CA PHE A 196 4.64 21.46 5.82
C PHE A 196 5.66 20.56 6.49
N ALA A 197 5.27 19.34 6.85
CA ALA A 197 6.18 18.32 7.38
C ALA A 197 6.43 17.25 6.31
N GLY A 198 7.71 16.96 6.07
CA GLY A 198 8.18 16.13 4.97
C GLY A 198 8.28 16.88 3.65
N TYR A 199 8.87 16.22 2.66
CA TYR A 199 9.01 16.70 1.30
C TYR A 199 8.99 15.54 0.31
N ALA A 200 8.61 15.82 -0.93
CA ALA A 200 8.82 14.90 -2.05
C ALA A 200 10.21 15.16 -2.67
N GLY A 201 10.90 14.09 -3.05
CA GLY A 201 12.31 14.14 -3.44
C GLY A 201 12.61 13.31 -4.67
N TRP A 202 13.40 13.87 -5.61
CA TRP A 202 13.86 13.16 -6.80
C TRP A 202 15.37 13.27 -6.94
N ALA A 203 16.01 12.13 -7.22
CA ALA A 203 17.42 12.10 -7.64
C ALA A 203 17.62 12.75 -9.02
N ALA A 204 18.87 13.10 -9.35
CA ALA A 204 19.24 13.64 -10.65
C ALA A 204 18.68 12.80 -11.81
N GLY A 205 17.98 13.45 -12.74
CA GLY A 205 17.32 12.81 -13.89
C GLY A 205 16.03 12.03 -13.60
N GLN A 206 15.73 11.68 -12.35
CA GLN A 206 14.55 10.85 -12.01
C GLN A 206 13.25 11.53 -12.45
N LEU A 207 12.97 12.76 -11.97
CA LEU A 207 11.74 13.52 -12.28
C LEU A 207 11.50 13.66 -13.78
N MET A 208 12.56 13.79 -14.59
CA MET A 208 12.47 13.85 -16.05
C MET A 208 11.93 12.52 -16.62
N GLY A 209 12.45 11.38 -16.18
CA GLY A 209 11.93 10.06 -16.57
C GLY A 209 10.50 9.81 -16.08
N GLU A 210 10.10 10.41 -14.96
CA GLU A 210 8.73 10.31 -14.44
C GLU A 210 7.73 11.14 -15.28
N LEU A 211 8.16 12.31 -15.76
CA LEU A 211 7.41 13.12 -16.72
C LEU A 211 7.24 12.40 -18.07
N GLU A 212 8.28 11.70 -18.54
CA GLU A 212 8.24 10.98 -19.82
C GLU A 212 7.25 9.81 -19.84
N ARG A 213 7.07 9.12 -18.72
CA ARG A 213 6.03 8.07 -18.54
C ARG A 213 4.67 8.60 -18.09
N LYS A 214 4.45 9.93 -18.13
CA LYS A 214 3.22 10.61 -17.69
C LYS A 214 2.83 10.41 -16.21
N SER A 215 3.77 10.10 -15.32
CA SER A 215 3.49 10.09 -13.87
C SER A 215 3.16 11.47 -13.31
N TRP A 216 3.51 12.54 -14.04
CA TRP A 216 3.26 13.92 -13.64
C TRP A 216 2.92 14.83 -14.83
N TYR A 217 2.33 15.98 -14.54
CA TYR A 217 2.25 17.13 -15.45
C TYR A 217 2.97 18.33 -14.83
N MET A 218 3.83 19.02 -15.59
CA MET A 218 4.44 20.28 -15.15
C MET A 218 3.51 21.46 -15.41
N VAL A 219 3.43 22.36 -14.43
CA VAL A 219 2.55 23.55 -14.47
C VAL A 219 3.32 24.77 -14.01
N ALA A 220 3.44 25.76 -14.89
CA ALA A 220 3.77 27.12 -14.47
C ALA A 220 2.49 27.79 -13.97
N SER A 221 2.49 28.32 -12.74
CA SER A 221 1.36 29.00 -12.11
C SER A 221 1.78 30.35 -11.54
N ASP A 222 0.86 31.31 -11.45
CA ASP A 222 1.12 32.57 -10.76
C ASP A 222 0.96 32.42 -9.23
N SER A 223 1.75 33.17 -8.46
CA SER A 223 1.73 33.05 -7.00
C SER A 223 0.42 33.45 -6.34
N LYS A 224 -0.41 34.29 -6.97
CA LYS A 224 -1.74 34.61 -6.42
C LYS A 224 -2.69 33.43 -6.51
N THR A 225 -2.58 32.60 -7.55
CA THR A 225 -3.35 31.36 -7.67
C THR A 225 -3.00 30.41 -6.52
N LEU A 226 -1.70 30.14 -6.31
CA LEU A 226 -1.26 29.26 -5.22
C LEU A 226 -1.61 29.81 -3.83
N LEU A 227 -1.37 31.10 -3.56
CA LEU A 227 -1.70 31.72 -2.27
C LEU A 227 -3.22 31.72 -1.98
N LYS A 228 -4.08 31.79 -3.01
CA LYS A 228 -5.54 31.65 -2.83
C LYS A 228 -5.92 30.23 -2.43
N GLU A 229 -5.38 29.21 -3.10
CA GLU A 229 -5.68 27.81 -2.76
C GLU A 229 -5.14 27.43 -1.38
N LEU A 230 -3.92 27.88 -1.03
CA LEU A 230 -3.37 27.71 0.31
C LEU A 230 -4.22 28.41 1.39
N ALA A 231 -4.79 29.58 1.09
CA ALA A 231 -5.72 30.25 2.00
C ALA A 231 -7.07 29.50 2.11
N ARG A 232 -7.59 28.97 0.99
CA ARG A 232 -8.85 28.19 0.92
C ARG A 232 -8.77 26.93 1.78
N LEU A 233 -7.75 26.10 1.56
CA LEU A 233 -7.50 24.88 2.33
C LEU A 233 -7.22 25.19 3.82
N GLY A 234 -6.52 26.31 4.10
CA GLY A 234 -6.26 26.77 5.46
C GLY A 234 -7.52 27.10 6.27
N GLN A 235 -8.60 27.55 5.62
CA GLN A 235 -9.80 28.04 6.30
C GLN A 235 -10.76 26.95 6.83
N GLY A 236 -10.59 25.68 6.44
CA GLY A 236 -11.41 24.58 7.00
C GLY A 236 -11.74 23.42 6.06
N SER A 237 -10.86 23.07 5.11
CA SER A 237 -11.03 21.80 4.36
C SER A 237 -10.89 20.59 5.29
N ASP A 238 -11.80 19.63 5.18
CA ASP A 238 -11.67 18.33 5.84
C ASP A 238 -10.47 17.56 5.24
N PRO A 239 -9.51 17.05 6.03
CA PRO A 239 -8.39 16.27 5.51
C PRO A 239 -8.84 15.08 4.65
N ARG A 240 -10.01 14.49 4.93
CA ARG A 240 -10.59 13.37 4.17
C ARG A 240 -11.07 13.73 2.76
N ASP A 241 -11.24 15.03 2.44
CA ASP A 241 -11.43 15.48 1.05
C ASP A 241 -10.15 15.32 0.20
N ALA A 242 -9.01 15.07 0.87
CA ALA A 242 -7.68 14.83 0.30
C ALA A 242 -7.19 15.89 -0.71
N GLY A 243 -7.81 17.08 -0.75
CA GLY A 243 -7.44 18.17 -1.66
C GLY A 243 -7.64 17.88 -3.16
N LEU A 244 -8.50 16.91 -3.49
CA LEU A 244 -8.85 16.53 -4.88
C LEU A 244 -9.28 17.75 -5.73
N GLU A 245 -10.10 18.64 -5.15
CA GLU A 245 -10.60 19.85 -5.82
C GLU A 245 -9.49 20.80 -6.30
N THR A 246 -8.38 20.92 -5.56
CA THR A 246 -7.28 21.82 -5.94
C THR A 246 -6.49 21.25 -7.11
N TRP A 247 -6.41 19.92 -7.26
CA TRP A 247 -5.87 19.29 -8.46
C TRP A 247 -6.83 19.43 -9.65
N ASP A 248 -8.14 19.19 -9.45
CA ASP A 248 -9.17 19.42 -10.48
C ASP A 248 -9.07 20.87 -11.01
N LEU A 249 -8.94 21.86 -10.13
CA LEU A 249 -8.79 23.28 -10.50
C LEU A 249 -7.55 23.50 -11.38
N LEU A 250 -6.37 23.04 -10.94
CA LEU A 250 -5.11 23.27 -11.66
C LEU A 250 -5.08 22.54 -13.01
N MET A 251 -5.65 21.33 -13.09
CA MET A 251 -5.84 20.60 -14.36
C MET A 251 -6.76 21.33 -15.33
N ASN A 252 -7.85 21.95 -14.84
CA ASN A 252 -8.70 22.80 -15.68
C ASN A 252 -7.93 24.04 -16.20
N MET A 253 -7.08 24.66 -15.38
CA MET A 253 -6.31 25.84 -15.78
C MET A 253 -5.32 25.55 -16.93
N ILE A 254 -4.68 24.37 -16.94
CA ILE A 254 -3.80 23.93 -18.04
C ILE A 254 -4.54 23.27 -19.22
N GLY A 255 -5.87 23.42 -19.30
CA GLY A 255 -6.68 22.90 -20.41
C GLY A 255 -6.96 21.39 -20.37
N ARG A 256 -6.58 20.68 -19.29
CA ARG A 256 -6.79 19.23 -19.10
C ARG A 256 -8.05 18.89 -18.30
N GLY A 257 -9.05 19.77 -18.34
CA GLY A 257 -10.30 19.65 -17.58
C GLY A 257 -11.11 18.37 -17.85
N GLU A 258 -11.14 17.89 -19.11
CA GLU A 258 -11.82 16.63 -19.45
C GLU A 258 -11.10 15.40 -18.86
N THR A 259 -9.76 15.41 -18.80
CA THR A 259 -8.98 14.37 -18.12
C THR A 259 -9.30 14.33 -16.62
N ALA A 260 -9.46 15.49 -15.98
CA ALA A 260 -9.85 15.56 -14.58
C ALA A 260 -11.26 15.01 -14.34
N LYS A 261 -12.25 15.44 -15.16
CA LYS A 261 -13.64 14.95 -15.09
C LYS A 261 -13.75 13.44 -15.28
N LYS A 262 -13.04 12.87 -16.26
CA LYS A 262 -13.08 11.42 -16.56
C LYS A 262 -12.64 10.57 -15.37
N ASN A 263 -11.67 11.07 -14.59
CA ASN A 263 -11.06 10.33 -13.48
C ASN A 263 -11.64 10.73 -12.11
N LYS A 264 -12.80 11.39 -12.04
CA LYS A 264 -13.37 11.87 -10.77
C LYS A 264 -14.18 10.77 -10.08
N GLY A 265 -13.85 10.50 -8.82
CA GLY A 265 -14.48 9.45 -8.02
C GLY A 265 -14.10 8.04 -8.46
N ASN A 266 -12.95 7.88 -9.13
CA ASN A 266 -12.41 6.57 -9.49
C ASN A 266 -11.80 5.85 -8.26
N PHE A 267 -11.34 4.62 -8.46
CA PHE A 267 -10.66 3.82 -7.43
C PHE A 267 -9.56 4.61 -6.69
N ASP A 268 -8.62 5.20 -7.43
CA ASP A 268 -7.50 5.94 -6.84
C ASP A 268 -7.97 7.15 -5.99
N ASP A 269 -9.06 7.83 -6.37
CA ASP A 269 -9.67 8.89 -5.53
C ASP A 269 -10.17 8.32 -4.20
N LEU A 270 -10.83 7.16 -4.23
CA LEU A 270 -11.36 6.49 -3.03
C LEU A 270 -10.23 5.97 -2.14
N MET A 271 -9.20 5.35 -2.74
CA MET A 271 -7.99 4.90 -2.05
C MET A 271 -7.21 6.06 -1.42
N LEU A 272 -7.14 7.22 -2.09
CA LEU A 272 -6.54 8.43 -1.51
C LEU A 272 -7.36 8.98 -0.34
N LYS A 273 -8.69 8.97 -0.40
CA LYS A 273 -9.55 9.39 0.73
C LYS A 273 -9.34 8.50 1.95
N GLU A 274 -9.22 7.20 1.74
CA GLU A 274 -8.91 6.20 2.77
C GLU A 274 -7.51 6.37 3.34
N TRP A 275 -6.52 6.66 2.50
CA TRP A 275 -5.19 7.04 2.95
C TRP A 275 -5.22 8.34 3.77
N ALA A 276 -6.01 9.32 3.35
CA ALA A 276 -6.12 10.61 4.02
C ALA A 276 -6.80 10.50 5.39
N LEU A 277 -7.84 9.68 5.49
CA LEU A 277 -8.51 9.30 6.73
C LEU A 277 -7.50 8.76 7.77
N LYS A 278 -6.73 7.73 7.39
CA LYS A 278 -5.73 7.09 8.25
C LYS A 278 -4.54 7.99 8.63
N ASN A 279 -4.07 8.85 7.71
CA ASN A 279 -2.77 9.52 7.83
C ASN A 279 -2.82 11.04 8.07
N LEU A 280 -3.93 11.72 7.77
CA LEU A 280 -4.06 13.18 7.92
C LEU A 280 -4.98 13.59 9.07
N LEU A 281 -5.53 12.62 9.83
CA LEU A 281 -6.31 12.85 11.04
C LEU A 281 -5.54 12.46 12.31
N SER A 282 -5.56 13.36 13.29
CA SER A 282 -4.91 13.23 14.58
C SER A 282 -5.52 12.14 15.46
N ILE A 283 -6.81 11.87 15.31
CA ILE A 283 -7.52 10.81 16.03
C ILE A 283 -7.10 9.43 15.51
N GLU A 284 -7.07 9.24 14.19
CA GLU A 284 -6.77 7.93 13.58
C GLU A 284 -5.31 7.50 13.74
N LYS A 285 -4.37 8.46 13.72
CA LYS A 285 -2.96 8.17 14.05
C LYS A 285 -2.78 7.53 15.44
N ASN A 286 -3.69 7.82 16.39
CA ASN A 286 -3.64 7.24 17.73
C ASN A 286 -4.37 5.89 17.86
N THR A 287 -5.21 5.49 16.89
CA THR A 287 -5.97 4.22 16.94
C THR A 287 -5.31 3.10 16.13
N PHE A 288 -4.58 3.44 15.07
CA PHE A 288 -3.90 2.44 14.24
C PHE A 288 -2.67 1.77 14.90
N ASP A 289 -2.15 2.31 16.01
CA ASP A 289 -1.06 1.70 16.81
C ASP A 289 -1.54 0.51 17.69
N GLY A 290 -2.49 -0.28 17.16
CA GLY A 290 -2.89 -1.58 17.71
C GLY A 290 -4.26 -1.68 18.38
N MET A 291 -5.12 -0.65 18.36
CA MET A 291 -6.46 -0.70 18.99
C MET A 291 -7.57 -0.05 18.16
N SER A 292 -8.39 -0.89 17.52
CA SER A 292 -9.68 -0.49 16.94
C SER A 292 -10.52 0.31 17.94
N ALA A 293 -10.90 1.53 17.54
CA ALA A 293 -11.84 2.37 18.26
C ALA A 293 -13.29 1.92 18.02
N THR A 294 -13.64 0.79 18.62
CA THR A 294 -15.05 0.43 18.89
C THR A 294 -15.23 0.39 20.41
N ASP A 295 -16.33 0.98 20.90
CA ASP A 295 -16.67 1.25 22.31
C ASP A 295 -16.27 2.64 22.89
N VAL A 296 -16.58 3.74 22.20
CA VAL A 296 -16.83 5.04 22.88
C VAL A 296 -18.34 5.20 23.09
N ASP A 297 -18.89 4.44 24.04
CA ASP A 297 -20.28 4.58 24.48
C ASP A 297 -20.42 5.90 25.28
N THR A 298 -21.01 6.92 24.66
CA THR A 298 -21.26 8.23 25.27
C THR A 298 -22.50 8.23 26.17
N SER A 299 -22.65 7.22 27.03
CA SER A 299 -23.76 7.16 27.99
C SER A 299 -23.38 6.67 29.41
N THR A 300 -23.63 7.55 30.38
CA THR A 300 -23.60 7.34 31.84
C THR A 300 -22.25 7.12 32.54
N GLY A 301 -22.07 7.78 33.68
CA GLY A 301 -20.82 7.76 34.44
C GLY A 301 -20.55 6.43 35.15
N GLY A 302 -19.51 5.72 34.69
CA GLY A 302 -18.91 4.56 35.36
C GLY A 302 -17.38 4.59 35.23
N GLN A 303 -16.66 3.99 36.17
CA GLN A 303 -15.19 4.00 36.15
C GLN A 303 -14.59 3.29 34.91
N PRO A 304 -13.40 3.73 34.43
CA PRO A 304 -12.80 3.20 33.22
C PRO A 304 -12.52 1.70 33.30
N LYS A 305 -13.14 0.92 32.40
CA LYS A 305 -12.98 -0.53 32.32
C LYS A 305 -11.77 -0.92 31.47
N SER A 306 -10.69 -1.25 32.18
CA SER A 306 -9.41 -1.84 31.76
C SER A 306 -8.58 -1.07 30.73
N ASN A 307 -7.25 -1.08 30.93
CA ASN A 307 -6.29 -0.50 30.00
C ASN A 307 -6.39 -1.24 28.64
N PRO A 308 -6.29 -0.57 27.48
CA PRO A 308 -6.20 -1.25 26.19
C PRO A 308 -5.14 -2.37 26.16
N ILE A 309 -4.00 -2.19 26.83
CA ILE A 309 -2.95 -3.22 27.00
C ILE A 309 -3.50 -4.45 27.74
N ASP A 310 -4.33 -4.29 28.76
CA ASP A 310 -4.98 -5.41 29.45
C ASP A 310 -5.96 -6.15 28.52
N ARG A 311 -6.67 -5.44 27.64
CA ARG A 311 -7.57 -6.05 26.64
C ARG A 311 -6.77 -6.85 25.60
N LEU A 312 -5.64 -6.31 25.12
CA LEU A 312 -4.71 -7.02 24.23
C LEU A 312 -4.15 -8.27 24.93
N LEU A 313 -3.65 -8.14 26.16
CA LEU A 313 -3.15 -9.26 26.97
C LEU A 313 -4.23 -10.32 27.27
N GLN A 314 -5.51 -9.93 27.41
CA GLN A 314 -6.62 -10.87 27.53
C GLN A 314 -6.96 -11.58 26.21
N ARG A 315 -6.91 -10.90 25.06
CA ARG A 315 -7.04 -11.54 23.73
C ARG A 315 -5.91 -12.53 23.49
N VAL A 316 -4.66 -12.13 23.76
CA VAL A 316 -3.46 -12.98 23.67
C VAL A 316 -3.55 -14.23 24.56
N LYS A 317 -4.15 -14.13 25.75
CA LYS A 317 -4.37 -15.28 26.66
C LYS A 317 -5.53 -16.20 26.26
N LYS A 318 -6.30 -15.84 25.22
CA LYS A 318 -7.54 -16.54 24.82
C LYS A 318 -7.52 -17.00 23.36
N ALA A 319 -6.58 -16.53 22.55
CA ALA A 319 -6.28 -17.10 21.25
C ALA A 319 -5.75 -18.53 21.41
N GLU A 320 -6.13 -19.43 20.51
CA GLU A 320 -5.45 -20.72 20.38
C GLU A 320 -3.97 -20.46 20.00
N GLU A 321 -3.05 -21.25 20.57
CA GLU A 321 -1.63 -21.16 20.20
C GLU A 321 -1.47 -21.57 18.74
N ILE A 322 -0.96 -20.66 17.92
CA ILE A 322 -0.76 -20.89 16.50
C ILE A 322 0.54 -21.68 16.34
N GLY A 323 0.44 -22.92 15.88
CA GLY A 323 1.59 -23.77 15.58
C GLY A 323 1.71 -24.11 14.10
N GLU A 324 2.76 -24.87 13.75
CA GLU A 324 2.88 -25.48 12.43
C GLU A 324 1.63 -26.29 12.06
N GLY A 325 1.13 -26.08 10.85
CA GLY A 325 -0.08 -26.74 10.34
C GLY A 325 -1.38 -26.05 10.76
N SER A 326 -1.33 -24.93 11.48
CA SER A 326 -2.49 -24.08 11.71
C SER A 326 -2.87 -23.30 10.45
N LEU A 327 -4.17 -23.10 10.26
CA LEU A 327 -4.70 -22.18 9.26
C LEU A 327 -5.10 -20.87 9.93
N VAL A 328 -4.76 -19.74 9.32
CA VAL A 328 -5.28 -18.42 9.65
C VAL A 328 -5.92 -17.80 8.41
N ARG A 329 -6.86 -16.89 8.62
CA ARG A 329 -7.51 -16.10 7.56
C ARG A 329 -7.38 -14.63 7.86
N ALA A 330 -7.38 -13.78 6.84
CA ALA A 330 -7.41 -12.34 7.06
C ALA A 330 -8.70 -11.87 7.76
N SER A 331 -8.60 -10.73 8.45
CA SER A 331 -9.69 -10.07 9.18
C SER A 331 -10.97 -9.93 8.37
N SER A 332 -12.11 -10.06 9.04
CA SER A 332 -13.45 -9.79 8.49
C SER A 332 -14.03 -8.41 8.83
N ALA A 333 -13.22 -7.48 9.32
CA ALA A 333 -13.62 -6.08 9.50
C ALA A 333 -14.00 -5.42 8.16
N ASP A 334 -15.06 -4.61 8.14
CA ASP A 334 -15.51 -3.87 6.94
C ASP A 334 -14.41 -2.99 6.37
N ARG A 335 -13.66 -2.30 7.24
CA ARG A 335 -12.42 -1.59 6.90
C ARG A 335 -11.26 -2.58 7.02
N SER A 336 -10.89 -3.21 5.91
CA SER A 336 -9.82 -4.21 5.88
C SER A 336 -8.49 -3.60 6.36
N PRO A 337 -7.76 -4.27 7.27
CA PRO A 337 -6.42 -3.84 7.66
C PRO A 337 -5.39 -3.99 6.53
N PHE A 338 -5.80 -4.58 5.39
CA PHE A 338 -5.01 -4.75 4.18
C PHE A 338 -5.51 -3.88 3.01
N LEU A 339 -6.38 -2.89 3.27
CA LEU A 339 -6.92 -2.00 2.24
C LEU A 339 -5.79 -1.19 1.57
N LEU A 340 -5.01 -0.47 2.37
CA LEU A 340 -3.97 0.46 1.90
C LEU A 340 -2.59 -0.19 1.73
N ASP A 341 -2.35 -1.32 2.38
CA ASP A 341 -1.08 -2.04 2.42
C ASP A 341 -1.28 -3.56 2.35
N ASN A 342 -0.41 -4.25 1.60
CA ASN A 342 -0.37 -5.73 1.52
C ASN A 342 -1.71 -6.37 1.07
N GLN A 343 -2.31 -5.83 0.01
CA GLN A 343 -3.64 -6.22 -0.49
C GLN A 343 -3.78 -7.72 -0.81
N GLU A 344 -2.67 -8.42 -1.10
CA GLU A 344 -2.65 -9.87 -1.30
C GLU A 344 -3.23 -10.64 -0.12
N PHE A 345 -3.17 -10.09 1.09
CA PHE A 345 -3.74 -10.71 2.28
C PHE A 345 -5.24 -10.44 2.45
N HIS A 346 -5.85 -9.45 1.80
CA HIS A 346 -7.31 -9.22 1.96
C HIS A 346 -8.11 -10.46 1.54
N LYS A 347 -8.99 -10.98 2.40
CA LYS A 347 -9.66 -12.29 2.22
C LYS A 347 -8.72 -13.47 1.92
N SER A 348 -7.48 -13.45 2.39
CA SER A 348 -6.53 -14.57 2.25
C SER A 348 -6.80 -15.72 3.22
N VAL A 349 -6.42 -16.92 2.82
CA VAL A 349 -6.26 -18.10 3.70
C VAL A 349 -4.78 -18.47 3.70
N VAL A 350 -4.16 -18.51 4.88
CA VAL A 350 -2.73 -18.75 5.07
C VAL A 350 -2.53 -20.02 5.90
N LEU A 351 -1.65 -20.91 5.43
CA LEU A 351 -1.14 -22.06 6.18
C LEU A 351 0.19 -21.71 6.83
N ILE A 352 0.30 -21.88 8.15
CA ILE A 352 1.56 -21.69 8.88
C ILE A 352 2.41 -22.96 8.72
N ILE A 353 3.60 -22.80 8.14
CA ILE A 353 4.50 -23.90 7.76
C ILE A 353 5.75 -24.01 8.63
N LEU A 354 6.10 -22.92 9.34
CA LEU A 354 7.15 -22.87 10.35
C LEU A 354 6.74 -21.86 11.44
N GLU A 355 6.97 -22.20 12.70
CA GLU A 355 6.73 -21.33 13.85
C GLU A 355 7.86 -21.56 14.86
N ASP A 356 8.82 -20.64 14.96
CA ASP A 356 9.96 -20.72 15.89
C ASP A 356 10.07 -19.49 16.81
N GLU A 357 11.12 -19.38 17.62
CA GLU A 357 11.29 -18.28 18.58
C GLU A 357 11.52 -16.90 17.92
N THR A 358 11.91 -16.88 16.64
CA THR A 358 12.36 -15.68 15.90
C THR A 358 11.39 -15.27 14.78
N VAL A 359 10.65 -16.22 14.22
CA VAL A 359 9.85 -16.00 13.01
C VAL A 359 8.62 -16.93 12.94
N SER A 360 7.59 -16.45 12.26
CA SER A 360 6.49 -17.27 11.71
C SER A 360 6.60 -17.24 10.19
N VAL A 361 6.50 -18.40 9.54
CA VAL A 361 6.46 -18.49 8.06
C VAL A 361 5.17 -19.18 7.65
N GLY A 362 4.49 -18.61 6.66
CA GLY A 362 3.25 -19.15 6.11
C GLY A 362 3.17 -19.04 4.60
N VAL A 363 2.18 -19.71 4.03
CA VAL A 363 1.88 -19.66 2.59
C VAL A 363 0.41 -19.32 2.36
N ILE A 364 0.15 -18.36 1.49
CA ILE A 364 -1.20 -18.06 1.02
C ILE A 364 -1.69 -19.21 0.11
N LEU A 365 -2.89 -19.72 0.35
CA LEU A 365 -3.46 -20.87 -0.36
C LEU A 365 -4.44 -20.51 -1.48
N ASN A 366 -4.97 -19.28 -1.48
CA ASN A 366 -6.09 -18.86 -2.32
C ASN A 366 -5.75 -17.82 -3.40
N ARG A 367 -4.50 -17.85 -3.89
CA ARG A 367 -3.96 -16.96 -4.94
C ARG A 367 -3.33 -17.79 -6.07
N PRO A 368 -4.10 -18.39 -6.99
CA PRO A 368 -3.50 -19.00 -8.17
C PRO A 368 -2.82 -17.94 -9.05
N VAL A 369 -1.86 -18.38 -9.86
CA VAL A 369 -1.17 -17.54 -10.85
C VAL A 369 -1.44 -18.02 -12.27
N THR A 370 -0.98 -17.28 -13.27
CA THR A 370 -1.08 -17.64 -14.70
C THR A 370 -0.36 -18.94 -15.05
N LYS A 371 0.71 -19.27 -14.33
CA LYS A 371 1.48 -20.51 -14.50
C LYS A 371 0.79 -21.72 -13.88
N ALA A 372 1.00 -22.89 -14.47
CA ALA A 372 0.59 -24.18 -13.93
C ALA A 372 1.73 -25.19 -14.04
N MET A 373 1.77 -26.15 -13.11
CA MET A 373 2.73 -27.25 -13.14
C MET A 373 2.25 -28.33 -14.11
N GLY A 374 2.86 -28.37 -15.30
CA GLY A 374 2.66 -29.43 -16.28
C GLY A 374 3.33 -30.75 -15.84
N LEU A 375 2.56 -31.83 -15.88
CA LEU A 375 2.95 -33.16 -15.42
C LEU A 375 2.63 -34.21 -16.48
N GLN A 376 3.59 -35.07 -16.80
CA GLN A 376 3.35 -36.23 -17.67
C GLN A 376 3.25 -37.51 -16.82
N ILE A 377 2.05 -38.06 -16.71
CA ILE A 377 1.77 -39.27 -15.94
C ILE A 377 1.61 -40.44 -16.91
N SER A 378 2.53 -41.40 -16.85
CA SER A 378 2.45 -42.64 -17.63
C SER A 378 1.81 -43.77 -16.82
N GLU A 379 0.72 -44.34 -17.33
CA GLU A 379 0.11 -45.54 -16.78
C GLU A 379 0.96 -46.77 -17.13
N LYS A 380 1.58 -47.39 -16.12
CA LYS A 380 2.45 -48.57 -16.30
C LYS A 380 1.74 -49.80 -16.89
N GLU A 381 0.41 -49.88 -16.77
CA GLU A 381 -0.39 -51.01 -17.26
C GLU A 381 -0.93 -50.82 -18.70
N THR A 382 -1.20 -49.58 -19.12
CA THR A 382 -1.82 -49.29 -20.43
C THR A 382 -0.84 -48.66 -21.43
N GLY A 383 0.30 -48.14 -20.97
CA GLY A 383 1.25 -47.38 -21.78
C GLY A 383 0.75 -45.99 -22.19
N LYS A 384 -0.44 -45.56 -21.75
CA LYS A 384 -0.92 -44.20 -22.02
C LYS A 384 -0.19 -43.19 -21.15
N SER A 385 0.29 -42.12 -21.77
CA SER A 385 0.71 -40.91 -21.07
C SER A 385 -0.44 -39.89 -21.09
N ARG A 386 -0.75 -39.31 -19.93
CA ARG A 386 -1.62 -38.13 -19.83
C ARG A 386 -0.78 -36.92 -19.40
N SER A 387 -0.92 -35.81 -20.13
CA SER A 387 -0.46 -34.51 -19.65
C SER A 387 -1.55 -33.90 -18.79
N LEU A 388 -1.18 -33.34 -17.65
CA LEU A 388 -2.10 -32.69 -16.72
C LEU A 388 -1.43 -31.46 -16.11
N GLU A 389 -2.22 -30.44 -15.80
CA GLU A 389 -1.75 -29.19 -15.21
C GLU A 389 -2.34 -29.03 -13.80
N ILE A 390 -1.49 -28.77 -12.80
CA ILE A 390 -1.94 -28.34 -11.46
C ILE A 390 -1.71 -26.83 -11.35
N PRO A 391 -2.73 -26.01 -11.01
CA PRO A 391 -2.56 -24.57 -10.86
C PRO A 391 -1.51 -24.23 -9.79
N LEU A 392 -0.51 -23.44 -10.18
CA LEU A 392 0.47 -22.90 -9.24
C LEU A 392 -0.17 -21.75 -8.45
N ARG A 393 0.21 -21.59 -7.19
CA ARG A 393 -0.27 -20.53 -6.30
C ARG A 393 0.88 -19.67 -5.78
N TYR A 394 0.60 -18.38 -5.60
CA TYR A 394 1.45 -17.43 -4.90
C TYR A 394 1.26 -17.59 -3.39
N GLY A 395 2.33 -17.98 -2.68
CA GLY A 395 2.35 -18.17 -1.23
C GLY A 395 2.83 -16.95 -0.44
N GLY A 396 3.48 -16.00 -1.10
CA GLY A 396 4.01 -14.77 -0.50
C GLY A 396 5.23 -14.24 -1.27
N PRO A 397 5.74 -13.06 -0.89
CA PRO A 397 6.72 -12.32 -1.67
C PRO A 397 8.14 -12.92 -1.65
N TYR A 398 8.46 -13.77 -0.67
CA TYR A 398 9.82 -14.27 -0.48
C TYR A 398 10.06 -15.62 -1.17
N SER A 399 11.01 -15.66 -2.11
CA SER A 399 11.45 -16.88 -2.79
C SER A 399 12.26 -17.80 -1.86
N VAL A 400 11.92 -19.10 -1.83
CA VAL A 400 12.72 -20.11 -1.11
C VAL A 400 13.96 -20.46 -1.94
N LYS A 401 15.15 -20.09 -1.44
CA LYS A 401 16.44 -20.42 -2.07
C LYS A 401 16.80 -21.89 -1.80
N GLY A 402 16.72 -22.75 -2.82
CA GLY A 402 17.03 -24.18 -2.69
C GLY A 402 16.75 -24.99 -3.96
N SER A 403 16.86 -26.32 -3.86
CA SER A 403 16.62 -27.25 -4.98
C SER A 403 15.14 -27.50 -5.29
N GLU A 404 14.24 -27.19 -4.34
CA GLU A 404 12.78 -27.32 -4.51
C GLU A 404 12.12 -26.00 -4.05
N PRO A 405 11.87 -25.04 -4.97
CA PRO A 405 11.22 -23.77 -4.64
C PRO A 405 9.69 -23.88 -4.48
N LEU A 406 9.14 -25.09 -4.66
CA LEU A 406 7.70 -25.37 -4.70
C LEU A 406 7.28 -26.22 -3.49
N LEU A 407 6.28 -25.75 -2.75
CA LEU A 407 5.66 -26.50 -1.67
C LEU A 407 4.47 -27.29 -2.21
N TRP A 408 4.55 -28.62 -2.13
CA TRP A 408 3.47 -29.54 -2.49
C TRP A 408 2.64 -29.90 -1.26
N LEU A 409 1.32 -29.79 -1.37
CA LEU A 409 0.38 -29.93 -0.26
C LEU A 409 -0.76 -30.89 -0.63
N HIS A 410 -1.28 -31.65 0.34
CA HIS A 410 -2.55 -32.37 0.22
C HIS A 410 -3.32 -32.38 1.54
N CYS A 411 -4.65 -32.52 1.47
CA CYS A 411 -5.51 -32.72 2.65
C CYS A 411 -6.24 -34.07 2.63
N ASN A 412 -5.84 -35.00 1.76
CA ASN A 412 -6.53 -36.27 1.51
C ASN A 412 -6.20 -37.32 2.61
N SER A 413 -7.24 -37.80 3.31
CA SER A 413 -7.11 -38.78 4.40
C SER A 413 -6.57 -40.15 3.99
N LYS A 414 -6.80 -40.59 2.75
CA LYS A 414 -6.24 -41.85 2.21
C LYS A 414 -4.72 -41.76 2.05
N LEU A 415 -4.21 -40.62 1.56
CA LEU A 415 -2.77 -40.38 1.42
C LEU A 415 -2.07 -40.36 2.78
N ARG A 416 -2.67 -39.69 3.78
CA ARG A 416 -2.20 -39.74 5.18
C ARG A 416 -2.16 -41.16 5.73
N SER A 417 -3.17 -41.98 5.42
CA SER A 417 -3.26 -43.38 5.85
C SER A 417 -2.25 -44.29 5.15
N ALA A 418 -1.78 -43.91 3.96
CA ALA A 418 -0.72 -44.56 3.21
C ALA A 418 0.68 -44.02 3.54
N SER A 419 0.80 -43.07 4.47
CA SER A 419 2.06 -42.37 4.83
C SER A 419 2.72 -41.66 3.65
N ILE A 420 1.93 -41.12 2.72
CA ILE A 420 2.41 -40.33 1.58
C ILE A 420 2.53 -38.86 2.03
N GLY A 421 3.74 -38.31 1.97
CA GLY A 421 4.08 -37.02 2.59
C GLY A 421 4.21 -37.06 4.13
N SER A 422 4.16 -35.88 4.76
CA SER A 422 4.31 -35.69 6.21
C SER A 422 3.46 -34.52 6.73
N ALA A 423 3.10 -34.58 8.02
CA ALA A 423 2.40 -33.48 8.69
C ALA A 423 3.31 -32.25 8.90
N PHE A 424 2.68 -31.09 9.06
CA PHE A 424 3.31 -29.93 9.70
C PHE A 424 3.17 -30.05 11.22
N GLY A 425 4.25 -29.82 11.95
CA GLY A 425 4.34 -30.05 13.40
C GLY A 425 3.66 -31.34 13.87
N ASN A 426 2.72 -31.18 14.80
CA ASN A 426 1.94 -32.29 15.37
C ASN A 426 0.56 -32.48 14.69
N ASN A 427 0.20 -31.70 13.66
CA ASN A 427 -1.14 -31.71 13.07
C ASN A 427 -1.36 -32.90 12.11
N LYS A 428 -1.53 -34.10 12.67
CA LYS A 428 -1.73 -35.34 11.90
C LYS A 428 -3.01 -35.39 11.06
N ASN A 429 -4.02 -34.57 11.37
CA ASN A 429 -5.33 -34.62 10.72
C ASN A 429 -5.57 -33.50 9.68
N GLY A 430 -4.68 -32.50 9.62
CA GLY A 430 -4.79 -31.37 8.71
C GLY A 430 -4.13 -31.57 7.33
N ILE A 431 -3.67 -30.47 6.76
CA ILE A 431 -2.89 -30.43 5.50
C ILE A 431 -1.51 -31.03 5.77
N TRP A 432 -1.03 -31.85 4.83
CA TRP A 432 0.30 -32.45 4.84
C TRP A 432 1.13 -31.89 3.68
N LYS A 433 2.44 -31.79 3.88
CA LYS A 433 3.42 -31.55 2.81
C LYS A 433 3.83 -32.87 2.17
N CYS A 434 4.07 -32.87 0.88
CA CYS A 434 4.65 -34.00 0.15
C CYS A 434 5.69 -33.50 -0.85
N THR A 435 6.16 -34.38 -1.72
CA THR A 435 7.01 -34.07 -2.88
C THR A 435 6.22 -34.21 -4.19
N ALA A 436 6.82 -33.81 -5.31
CA ALA A 436 6.29 -34.13 -6.64
C ALA A 436 6.26 -35.66 -6.89
N ASP A 437 7.26 -36.39 -6.40
CA ASP A 437 7.36 -37.85 -6.55
C ASP A 437 6.27 -38.58 -5.75
N ASP A 438 5.99 -38.15 -4.51
CA ASP A 438 4.85 -38.64 -3.71
C ASP A 438 3.52 -38.53 -4.47
N MET A 439 3.29 -37.38 -5.12
CA MET A 439 2.09 -37.13 -5.91
C MET A 439 2.05 -38.04 -7.15
N MET A 440 3.15 -38.14 -7.91
CA MET A 440 3.21 -39.03 -9.08
C MET A 440 3.01 -40.50 -8.71
N GLU A 441 3.54 -40.95 -7.58
CA GLU A 441 3.32 -42.31 -7.06
C GLU A 441 1.87 -42.52 -6.63
N ALA A 442 1.30 -41.60 -5.86
CA ALA A 442 -0.09 -41.66 -5.41
C ALA A 442 -1.07 -41.72 -6.58
N VAL A 443 -0.86 -40.88 -7.60
CA VAL A 443 -1.75 -40.78 -8.76
C VAL A 443 -1.57 -41.95 -9.71
N SER A 444 -0.34 -42.43 -9.96
CA SER A 444 -0.10 -43.60 -10.81
C SER A 444 -0.62 -44.91 -10.22
N LYS A 445 -0.74 -44.99 -8.88
CA LYS A 445 -1.39 -46.10 -8.16
C LYS A 445 -2.90 -45.93 -7.95
N GLY A 446 -3.49 -44.81 -8.40
CA GLY A 446 -4.92 -44.54 -8.25
C GLY A 446 -5.37 -44.25 -6.81
N PHE A 447 -4.47 -43.88 -5.90
CA PHE A 447 -4.82 -43.52 -4.52
C PHE A 447 -5.43 -42.12 -4.39
N ALA A 448 -5.05 -41.21 -5.29
CA ALA A 448 -5.57 -39.85 -5.39
C ALA A 448 -5.66 -39.40 -6.85
N VAL A 449 -6.36 -38.30 -7.08
CA VAL A 449 -6.34 -37.57 -8.36
C VAL A 449 -5.45 -36.32 -8.21
N PRO A 450 -4.82 -35.79 -9.27
CA PRO A 450 -3.94 -34.62 -9.16
C PRO A 450 -4.59 -33.38 -8.53
N GLU A 451 -5.91 -33.24 -8.70
CA GLU A 451 -6.71 -32.17 -8.10
C GLU A 451 -6.79 -32.28 -6.56
N ASP A 452 -6.36 -33.40 -5.94
CA ASP A 452 -6.20 -33.53 -4.48
C ASP A 452 -4.95 -32.81 -3.94
N PHE A 453 -4.09 -32.30 -4.81
CA PHE A 453 -2.84 -31.63 -4.48
C PHE A 453 -2.91 -30.14 -4.81
N MET A 454 -2.19 -29.32 -4.03
CA MET A 454 -1.91 -27.92 -4.35
C MET A 454 -0.40 -27.71 -4.41
N VAL A 455 0.04 -26.84 -5.32
CA VAL A 455 1.43 -26.39 -5.43
C VAL A 455 1.49 -24.90 -5.16
N VAL A 456 2.39 -24.49 -4.28
CA VAL A 456 2.56 -23.09 -3.87
C VAL A 456 4.02 -22.68 -4.04
N SER A 457 4.26 -21.48 -4.57
CA SER A 457 5.59 -20.86 -4.72
C SER A 457 5.67 -19.58 -3.90
N GLY A 458 6.81 -19.37 -3.24
CA GLY A 458 7.03 -18.23 -2.34
C GLY A 458 6.39 -18.39 -0.96
N VAL A 459 6.84 -17.60 0.00
CA VAL A 459 6.39 -17.61 1.40
C VAL A 459 6.18 -16.20 1.95
N SER A 460 5.32 -16.10 2.96
CA SER A 460 5.08 -14.91 3.78
C SER A 460 5.79 -15.07 5.12
N ILE A 461 6.40 -14.00 5.65
CA ILE A 461 7.29 -14.04 6.82
C ILE A 461 6.88 -12.96 7.83
N TRP A 462 6.71 -13.33 9.10
CA TRP A 462 6.45 -12.41 10.21
C TRP A 462 7.50 -12.58 11.31
N THR A 463 8.28 -11.54 11.59
CA THR A 463 9.37 -11.58 12.58
C THR A 463 8.88 -11.41 14.02
N LYS A 464 9.70 -11.84 14.99
CA LYS A 464 9.42 -11.78 16.44
C LYS A 464 10.50 -10.95 17.13
N GLY A 465 10.25 -9.64 17.26
CA GLY A 465 11.21 -8.70 17.86
C GLY A 465 10.67 -7.27 17.96
N GLU A 466 11.55 -6.33 18.33
CA GLU A 466 11.24 -4.90 18.25
C GLU A 466 11.12 -4.48 16.77
N GLY A 467 10.00 -3.84 16.42
CA GLY A 467 9.74 -3.32 15.07
C GLY A 467 8.60 -3.97 14.28
N GLY A 468 8.00 -5.07 14.75
CA GLY A 468 6.84 -5.67 14.08
C GLY A 468 6.06 -6.64 14.98
N THR A 469 4.84 -6.25 15.38
CA THR A 469 3.81 -7.05 16.09
C THR A 469 4.24 -7.91 17.30
N ALA A 470 5.47 -7.77 17.80
CA ALA A 470 6.09 -8.37 18.99
C ALA A 470 6.10 -9.92 19.09
N ARG A 471 5.30 -10.65 18.29
CA ARG A 471 5.09 -12.11 18.39
C ARG A 471 4.82 -12.81 17.05
N GLY A 472 5.17 -12.19 15.91
CA GLY A 472 4.94 -12.77 14.58
C GLY A 472 3.45 -12.93 14.30
N ILE A 473 3.03 -14.03 13.67
CA ILE A 473 1.61 -14.24 13.31
C ILE A 473 0.67 -14.26 14.53
N GLN A 474 1.16 -14.67 15.71
CA GLN A 474 0.40 -14.60 16.96
C GLN A 474 0.10 -13.15 17.38
N GLY A 475 0.99 -12.21 17.05
CA GLY A 475 0.79 -10.77 17.23
C GLY A 475 -0.21 -10.20 16.25
N GLU A 476 -0.14 -10.61 14.97
CA GLU A 476 -1.10 -10.24 13.92
C GLU A 476 -2.53 -10.72 14.21
N VAL A 477 -2.69 -11.90 14.82
CA VAL A 477 -4.00 -12.38 15.30
C VAL A 477 -4.46 -11.60 16.53
N ALA A 478 -3.54 -11.23 17.43
CA ALA A 478 -3.87 -10.44 18.62
C ALA A 478 -4.31 -9.00 18.30
N SER A 479 -3.72 -8.38 17.27
CA SER A 479 -4.12 -7.06 16.73
C SER A 479 -5.40 -7.12 15.89
N GLY A 480 -5.84 -8.33 15.48
CA GLY A 480 -7.04 -8.54 14.69
C GLY A 480 -6.83 -8.40 13.17
N ARG A 481 -5.58 -8.41 12.70
CA ARG A 481 -5.25 -8.48 11.26
C ARG A 481 -5.55 -9.86 10.67
N PHE A 482 -5.40 -10.92 11.47
CA PHE A 482 -5.80 -12.28 11.10
C PHE A 482 -6.71 -12.92 12.17
N GLU A 483 -7.41 -13.99 11.78
CA GLU A 483 -8.26 -14.83 12.62
C GLU A 483 -7.82 -16.30 12.46
N VAL A 484 -7.81 -17.09 13.53
CA VAL A 484 -7.50 -18.54 13.44
C VAL A 484 -8.70 -19.29 12.85
N ILE A 485 -8.46 -20.15 11.86
CA ILE A 485 -9.47 -21.07 11.33
C ILE A 485 -9.48 -22.32 12.22
N PRO A 486 -10.64 -22.72 12.79
CA PRO A 486 -10.75 -23.95 13.56
C PRO A 486 -10.34 -25.20 12.75
N SER A 487 -9.54 -26.08 13.35
CA SER A 487 -9.06 -27.32 12.69
C SER A 487 -10.17 -28.23 12.16
N SER A 488 -11.39 -28.12 12.69
CA SER A 488 -12.58 -28.83 12.18
C SER A 488 -13.05 -28.35 10.81
N LYS A 489 -12.64 -27.16 10.36
CA LYS A 489 -13.03 -26.55 9.09
C LYS A 489 -12.00 -26.70 7.98
N THR A 490 -10.79 -27.17 8.30
CA THR A 490 -9.66 -27.31 7.36
C THR A 490 -10.03 -28.04 6.07
N GLU A 491 -10.75 -29.16 6.16
CA GLU A 491 -11.15 -29.94 4.97
C GLU A 491 -12.20 -29.22 4.11
N SER A 492 -13.12 -28.46 4.74
CA SER A 492 -14.12 -27.65 4.02
C SER A 492 -13.49 -26.46 3.32
N VAL A 493 -12.56 -25.75 3.98
CA VAL A 493 -11.78 -24.66 3.38
C VAL A 493 -10.95 -25.18 2.20
N TRP A 494 -10.22 -26.29 2.39
CA TRP A 494 -9.46 -26.94 1.31
C TRP A 494 -10.33 -27.31 0.11
N THR A 495 -11.53 -27.83 0.36
CA THR A 495 -12.49 -28.23 -0.69
C THR A 495 -13.01 -27.02 -1.50
N ALA A 496 -13.21 -25.87 -0.87
CA ALA A 496 -13.55 -24.64 -1.59
C ALA A 496 -12.37 -24.12 -2.43
N LEU A 497 -11.17 -24.06 -1.85
CA LEU A 497 -9.97 -23.57 -2.56
C LEU A 497 -9.50 -24.48 -3.70
N LYS A 498 -9.88 -25.77 -3.67
CA LYS A 498 -9.70 -26.71 -4.79
C LYS A 498 -10.47 -26.33 -6.06
N LYS A 499 -11.48 -25.45 -5.99
CA LYS A 499 -12.25 -24.98 -7.16
C LYS A 499 -11.47 -23.96 -8.00
N GLN A 500 -10.41 -23.36 -7.46
CA GLN A 500 -9.58 -22.37 -8.17
C GLN A 500 -8.68 -23.07 -9.20
N GLU A 501 -8.90 -22.73 -10.47
CA GLU A 501 -8.06 -23.13 -11.61
C GLU A 501 -6.81 -22.22 -11.75
N LYS A 502 -6.06 -22.34 -12.86
CA LYS A 502 -4.99 -21.39 -13.18
C LYS A 502 -5.60 -20.03 -13.54
N LEU A 503 -4.94 -18.94 -13.14
CA LEU A 503 -5.49 -17.60 -13.28
C LEU A 503 -5.46 -17.15 -14.75
N THR A 504 -6.59 -16.66 -15.26
CA THR A 504 -6.72 -16.08 -16.60
C THR A 504 -7.55 -14.80 -16.54
N VAL A 505 -7.50 -14.00 -17.61
CA VAL A 505 -8.34 -12.81 -17.78
C VAL A 505 -9.83 -13.16 -17.62
N ASP A 506 -10.27 -14.27 -18.21
CA ASP A 506 -11.67 -14.70 -18.23
C ASP A 506 -12.18 -15.24 -16.88
N ASN A 507 -11.29 -15.68 -15.98
CA ASN A 507 -11.66 -16.33 -14.71
C ASN A 507 -11.24 -15.58 -13.44
N LEU A 508 -10.74 -14.35 -13.55
CA LEU A 508 -10.31 -13.51 -12.43
C LEU A 508 -11.37 -13.44 -11.31
N ASP A 509 -12.58 -13.02 -11.65
CA ASP A 509 -13.67 -12.84 -10.67
C ASP A 509 -14.12 -14.17 -10.06
N GLN A 510 -14.26 -15.23 -10.87
CA GLN A 510 -14.62 -16.58 -10.40
C GLN A 510 -13.57 -17.16 -9.44
N THR A 511 -12.30 -16.88 -9.73
CA THR A 511 -11.16 -17.28 -8.90
C THR A 511 -11.15 -16.55 -7.56
N LEU A 512 -11.44 -15.24 -7.56
CA LEU A 512 -11.57 -14.44 -6.35
C LEU A 512 -12.77 -14.88 -5.51
N GLU A 513 -13.92 -15.17 -6.14
CA GLU A 513 -15.13 -15.68 -5.47
C GLU A 513 -14.88 -17.02 -4.78
N ALA A 514 -14.27 -18.00 -5.47
CA ALA A 514 -13.89 -19.28 -4.85
C ALA A 514 -12.86 -19.12 -3.71
N GLY A 515 -11.94 -18.16 -3.84
CA GLY A 515 -11.02 -17.78 -2.78
C GLY A 515 -11.71 -17.17 -1.55
N ALA A 516 -12.72 -16.34 -1.78
CA ALA A 516 -13.55 -15.71 -0.76
C ALA A 516 -14.51 -16.71 -0.08
N GLU A 517 -15.02 -17.71 -0.81
CA GLU A 517 -15.79 -18.83 -0.22
C GLU A 517 -14.95 -19.59 0.81
N GLY A 518 -13.72 -19.99 0.44
CA GLY A 518 -12.80 -20.67 1.35
C GLY A 518 -12.44 -19.83 2.58
N TRP A 519 -12.20 -18.53 2.38
CA TRP A 519 -12.00 -17.57 3.47
C TRP A 519 -13.24 -17.43 4.38
N GLY A 520 -14.44 -17.36 3.79
CA GLY A 520 -15.70 -17.20 4.51
C GLY A 520 -16.09 -18.44 5.34
N ILE A 521 -15.86 -19.64 4.81
CA ILE A 521 -16.03 -20.92 5.54
C ILE A 521 -15.24 -20.90 6.85
N GLY A 522 -14.02 -20.36 6.82
CA GLY A 522 -13.09 -20.31 7.97
C GLY A 522 -13.56 -19.50 9.18
N THR A 523 -14.58 -18.65 9.04
CA THR A 523 -15.11 -17.78 10.11
C THR A 523 -15.50 -18.56 11.37
N HIS A 524 -15.16 -18.05 12.56
CA HIS A 524 -15.59 -18.64 13.83
C HIS A 524 -17.11 -18.44 14.07
N GLU A 525 -17.83 -19.44 14.59
CA GLU A 525 -19.31 -19.31 14.76
C GLU A 525 -19.71 -18.22 15.76
N SER A 526 -18.85 -17.94 16.75
CA SER A 526 -19.09 -16.88 17.75
C SER A 526 -19.07 -15.47 17.17
N THR A 527 -18.54 -15.25 15.97
CA THR A 527 -18.48 -13.92 15.34
C THR A 527 -19.80 -13.51 14.69
N LYS A 528 -20.79 -14.41 14.59
CA LYS A 528 -22.11 -14.10 14.01
C LYS A 528 -23.03 -13.21 14.87
N ASN A 529 -22.68 -12.94 16.13
CA ASN A 529 -23.51 -12.11 17.03
C ASN A 529 -23.19 -10.61 16.90
N GLY A 530 -23.05 -10.10 15.67
CA GLY A 530 -22.71 -8.71 15.37
C GLY A 530 -23.64 -8.10 14.31
N LYS A 531 -24.77 -7.54 14.76
CA LYS A 531 -25.71 -6.70 14.00
C LYS A 531 -26.05 -7.19 12.58
N GLU A 532 -27.07 -8.04 12.46
CA GLU A 532 -28.03 -7.87 11.38
C GLU A 532 -28.67 -6.47 11.57
N LYS A 533 -28.22 -5.44 10.83
CA LYS A 533 -28.99 -4.20 10.66
C LYS A 533 -30.24 -4.59 9.86
N GLU A 534 -31.42 -4.37 10.41
CA GLU A 534 -32.68 -4.63 9.71
C GLU A 534 -32.75 -3.79 8.42
N ASP A 535 -32.95 -4.43 7.26
CA ASP A 535 -33.18 -3.75 5.99
C ASP A 535 -34.51 -2.98 6.04
N PHE A 536 -34.44 -1.67 6.31
CA PHE A 536 -35.58 -0.78 6.11
C PHE A 536 -35.80 -0.58 4.60
N PRO A 537 -37.05 -0.68 4.10
CA PRO A 537 -37.33 -0.51 2.68
C PRO A 537 -37.04 0.93 2.23
N PRO A 538 -36.61 1.12 0.97
CA PRO A 538 -36.19 2.43 0.49
C PRO A 538 -37.37 3.41 0.46
N ILE A 539 -37.31 4.43 1.31
CA ILE A 539 -38.22 5.56 1.24
C ILE A 539 -37.80 6.42 0.04
N SER A 540 -38.69 6.52 -0.93
CA SER A 540 -38.52 7.35 -2.12
C SER A 540 -38.55 8.84 -1.76
N GLY A 541 -37.37 9.49 -1.75
CA GLY A 541 -37.23 10.93 -1.59
C GLY A 541 -35.80 11.37 -1.84
N LEU A 542 -35.60 12.36 -2.71
CA LEU A 542 -34.29 12.94 -2.98
C LEU A 542 -33.89 13.90 -1.85
N GLY A 543 -32.76 13.64 -1.20
CA GLY A 543 -32.11 14.54 -0.25
C GLY A 543 -32.40 14.26 1.23
N GLU A 544 -31.42 14.59 2.09
CA GLU A 544 -31.47 14.49 3.56
C GLU A 544 -31.55 13.05 4.12
N GLY A 545 -30.46 12.29 3.89
CA GLY A 545 -30.27 10.95 4.50
C GLY A 545 -28.86 10.37 4.39
N PHE A 546 -27.86 11.19 4.01
CA PHE A 546 -26.45 10.79 4.10
C PHE A 546 -26.02 10.96 5.55
N ASP A 547 -25.83 9.85 6.24
CA ASP A 547 -25.15 9.86 7.54
C ASP A 547 -23.66 10.08 7.25
N GLU A 548 -23.19 11.32 7.41
CA GLU A 548 -21.77 11.68 7.16
C GLU A 548 -20.81 10.98 8.15
N GLU A 549 -21.36 10.27 9.15
CA GLU A 549 -20.67 9.46 10.15
C GLU A 549 -20.86 7.93 9.94
N ASP A 550 -21.38 7.45 8.80
CA ASP A 550 -21.35 6.01 8.50
C ASP A 550 -19.94 5.55 8.10
N ASP A 551 -19.16 5.15 9.11
CA ASP A 551 -17.81 4.60 9.02
C ASP A 551 -17.68 3.33 8.13
N SER A 552 -18.77 2.77 7.59
CA SER A 552 -18.73 1.70 6.58
C SER A 552 -18.63 2.19 5.14
N LEU A 553 -18.80 3.49 4.90
CA LEU A 553 -18.67 4.15 3.60
C LEU A 553 -17.34 4.94 3.49
N VAL A 554 -16.83 5.05 2.26
CA VAL A 554 -15.70 5.94 1.96
C VAL A 554 -16.22 7.38 1.96
N PHE A 555 -15.54 8.27 2.69
CA PHE A 555 -15.98 9.65 2.96
C PHE A 555 -16.51 10.39 1.72
N LYS A 556 -17.73 10.92 1.80
CA LYS A 556 -18.45 11.57 0.68
C LYS A 556 -18.46 10.71 -0.60
N SER A 557 -18.80 9.43 -0.49
CA SER A 557 -19.17 8.56 -1.60
C SER A 557 -20.20 7.52 -1.12
N ASP A 558 -20.85 6.85 -2.07
CA ASP A 558 -21.74 5.71 -1.87
C ASP A 558 -21.01 4.36 -1.83
N THR A 559 -19.67 4.37 -1.93
CA THR A 559 -18.86 3.16 -1.96
C THR A 559 -18.61 2.61 -0.55
N LYS A 560 -18.96 1.35 -0.31
CA LYS A 560 -18.60 0.65 0.93
C LYS A 560 -17.10 0.39 0.98
N VAL A 561 -16.49 0.63 2.14
CA VAL A 561 -15.05 0.39 2.38
C VAL A 561 -14.68 -1.09 2.20
N SER A 562 -15.62 -2.00 2.51
CA SER A 562 -15.45 -3.44 2.29
C SER A 562 -15.44 -3.82 0.81
N HIS A 563 -16.22 -3.12 -0.03
CA HIS A 563 -16.16 -3.28 -1.48
C HIS A 563 -14.85 -2.69 -2.03
N LEU A 564 -14.44 -1.50 -1.58
CA LEU A 564 -13.15 -0.92 -1.98
C LEU A 564 -11.96 -1.83 -1.60
N SER A 565 -12.07 -2.59 -0.50
CA SER A 565 -11.06 -3.59 -0.12
C SER A 565 -11.02 -4.78 -1.09
N ASP A 566 -12.17 -5.22 -1.60
CA ASP A 566 -12.26 -6.25 -2.64
C ASP A 566 -11.71 -5.74 -3.98
N ASP A 567 -12.04 -4.50 -4.34
CA ASP A 567 -11.56 -3.79 -5.52
C ASP A 567 -10.03 -3.62 -5.50
N ALA A 568 -9.46 -3.33 -4.31
CA ALA A 568 -8.01 -3.25 -4.10
C ALA A 568 -7.32 -4.62 -4.22
N LEU A 569 -7.94 -5.70 -3.71
CA LEU A 569 -7.46 -7.06 -3.94
C LEU A 569 -7.51 -7.44 -5.42
N LYS A 570 -8.62 -7.16 -6.10
CA LYS A 570 -8.79 -7.47 -7.53
C LYS A 570 -7.73 -6.74 -8.36
N SER A 571 -7.54 -5.44 -8.11
CA SER A 571 -6.50 -4.63 -8.74
C SER A 571 -5.09 -5.16 -8.47
N TRP A 572 -4.80 -5.61 -7.24
CA TRP A 572 -3.52 -6.24 -6.92
C TRP A 572 -3.30 -7.54 -7.70
N VAL A 573 -4.30 -8.42 -7.77
CA VAL A 573 -4.21 -9.70 -8.52
C VAL A 573 -4.08 -9.45 -10.02
N ALA A 574 -4.84 -8.50 -10.58
CA ALA A 574 -4.74 -8.07 -11.97
C ALA A 574 -3.33 -7.55 -12.32
N THR A 575 -2.80 -6.66 -11.47
CA THR A 575 -1.47 -6.06 -11.65
C THR A 575 -0.34 -7.08 -11.50
N PHE A 576 -0.31 -7.82 -10.38
CA PHE A 576 0.89 -8.58 -9.96
C PHE A 576 0.85 -10.08 -10.29
N LEU A 577 -0.33 -10.69 -10.48
CA LEU A 577 -0.44 -12.12 -10.81
C LEU A 577 -0.91 -12.39 -12.25
N LEU A 578 -1.69 -11.50 -12.85
CA LEU A 578 -2.04 -11.54 -14.28
C LEU A 578 -1.06 -10.76 -15.16
N GLY A 579 -0.51 -9.65 -14.67
CA GLY A 579 0.30 -8.74 -15.48
C GLY A 579 -0.53 -7.80 -16.38
N ASP A 580 -1.81 -7.62 -16.07
CA ASP A 580 -2.73 -6.71 -16.78
C ASP A 580 -3.45 -5.82 -15.76
N PRO A 581 -2.87 -4.64 -15.43
CA PRO A 581 -3.47 -3.70 -14.49
C PRO A 581 -4.84 -3.17 -14.92
N SER A 582 -5.18 -3.22 -16.23
CA SER A 582 -6.43 -2.67 -16.76
C SER A 582 -7.67 -3.48 -16.37
N LEU A 583 -7.48 -4.70 -15.86
CA LEU A 583 -8.54 -5.58 -15.35
C LEU A 583 -8.85 -5.36 -13.86
N GLY A 584 -8.14 -4.44 -13.20
CA GLY A 584 -8.42 -4.07 -11.82
C GLY A 584 -9.87 -3.62 -11.66
N LEU A 585 -10.22 -2.49 -12.29
CA LEU A 585 -11.51 -1.78 -12.15
C LEU A 585 -11.85 -0.96 -13.40
#